data_AF-A0A7C7V0X9-F1
#
_entry.id   AF-A0A7C7V0X9-F1
#
_cell.length_a   1.000
_cell.length_b   1.000
_cell.length_c   1.000
_cell.angle_alpha   90.00
_cell.angle_beta   90.00
_cell.angle_gamma   90.00
#
_symmetry.space_group_name_H-M   'P 1'
#
loop_
_entity.id
_entity.type
_entity.pdbx_description
1 polymer ?
#
loop_
_entity_poly.entity_id
_entity_poly.type
_entity_poly.pdbx_seq_one_letter_code
_entity_poly.pdbx_strand_id
1 'polypeptide(L)'
;MANFGKKGIYTASLAIFSFPIFAIDLAEDVKVNVELRPRYEYVDVDNSTNKEANALTIRIRTGINFKGLFNVKNLDFLFEPWVVTGIVKDYAPEKSGYEVVPDPEQVRINQAFLYYKSGLFGLKIGRQIITFDNHRFIGNVGWRQMAQTFDAVRLDFNPTKGFNITAVYVAAKTGVLDESKELGKGATWAFVVNTTDIGDDVAGNDSLLLHANYKYEPLRVNFTAYAYLLNGMHDTYGLKVNGTQKIIENFSLEFWAEYAYQKDPTLTSHENSNKNIGASYYYLSLKPAYNTGYGKVFLELGYEFLEGADDNETHGFTTPWATLHAHNGWADVFVKYTGTSNTYG
;
A
#
# COMPACT_ATOMS: atom_id res chain seq x y z
N MET A 1 -1.27 44.13 7.51
CA MET A 1 -2.44 43.41 6.94
C MET A 1 -1.90 42.32 6.03
N ALA A 2 -1.77 41.10 6.56
CA ALA A 2 -1.29 39.96 5.78
C ALA A 2 -2.48 39.34 5.04
N ASN A 3 -2.39 39.30 3.73
CA ASN A 3 -3.41 38.79 2.83
C ASN A 3 -3.36 37.25 2.91
N PHE A 4 -4.19 36.65 3.77
CA PHE A 4 -4.43 35.20 3.77
C PHE A 4 -5.28 34.86 2.54
N GLY A 5 -4.63 34.72 1.39
CA GLY A 5 -5.21 34.11 0.21
C GLY A 5 -5.60 32.67 0.54
N LYS A 6 -6.91 32.40 0.60
CA LYS A 6 -7.46 31.07 0.80
C LYS A 6 -6.99 30.17 -0.33
N LYS A 7 -6.09 29.22 -0.02
CA LYS A 7 -5.73 28.10 -0.91
C LYS A 7 -6.86 27.09 -0.80
N GLY A 8 -7.68 26.98 -1.85
CA GLY A 8 -8.63 25.88 -2.01
C GLY A 8 -8.03 24.86 -2.95
N ILE A 9 -8.32 23.58 -2.74
CA ILE A 9 -7.99 22.51 -3.68
C ILE A 9 -9.31 21.76 -3.88
N TYR A 10 -9.77 21.68 -5.12
CA TYR A 10 -10.99 20.95 -5.46
C TYR A 10 -10.61 19.72 -6.27
N THR A 11 -10.60 18.56 -5.62
CA THR A 11 -10.52 17.28 -6.31
C THR A 11 -11.88 16.62 -6.26
N ALA A 12 -12.43 16.30 -7.43
CA ALA A 12 -13.70 15.60 -7.55
C ALA A 12 -13.43 14.25 -8.23
N SER A 13 -13.35 13.19 -7.42
CA SER A 13 -13.36 11.82 -7.92
C SER A 13 -14.81 11.36 -8.03
N LEU A 14 -15.33 11.20 -9.27
CA LEU A 14 -16.68 10.71 -9.51
C LEU A 14 -16.64 9.33 -10.18
N ALA A 15 -17.36 8.40 -9.54
CA ALA A 15 -17.70 7.03 -9.97
C ALA A 15 -16.58 5.97 -9.99
N ILE A 16 -16.58 5.13 -8.95
CA ILE A 16 -15.98 3.79 -8.96
C ILE A 16 -17.10 2.80 -9.30
N PHE A 17 -17.09 2.25 -10.51
CA PHE A 17 -17.88 1.04 -10.82
C PHE A 17 -16.94 -0.16 -10.77
N SER A 18 -16.96 -0.87 -9.64
CA SER A 18 -16.32 -2.18 -9.51
C SER A 18 -17.29 -3.23 -10.04
N PHE A 19 -17.01 -3.82 -11.19
CA PHE A 19 -17.71 -5.05 -11.60
C PHE A 19 -17.23 -6.21 -10.72
N PRO A 20 -18.09 -7.21 -10.43
CA PRO A 20 -17.71 -8.36 -9.62
C PRO A 20 -16.56 -9.14 -10.26
N ILE A 21 -15.68 -9.69 -9.42
CA ILE A 21 -14.70 -10.70 -9.85
C ILE A 21 -15.49 -11.95 -10.26
N PHE A 22 -15.33 -12.38 -11.51
CA PHE A 22 -15.83 -13.69 -11.94
C PHE A 22 -14.75 -14.72 -11.63
N ALA A 23 -15.07 -15.68 -10.76
CA ALA A 23 -14.26 -16.86 -10.52
C ALA A 23 -14.81 -18.02 -11.35
N ILE A 24 -14.00 -18.59 -12.25
CA ILE A 24 -14.32 -19.83 -12.96
C ILE A 24 -13.40 -20.91 -12.38
N ASP A 25 -14.00 -21.91 -11.73
CA ASP A 25 -13.29 -23.12 -11.30
C ASP A 25 -13.20 -24.05 -12.54
N LEU A 26 -12.04 -24.10 -13.19
CA LEU A 26 -11.80 -24.96 -14.37
C LEU A 26 -11.55 -26.44 -13.97
N ALA A 27 -11.08 -26.64 -12.74
CA ALA A 27 -10.94 -27.91 -12.01
C ALA A 27 -10.98 -27.58 -10.49
N GLU A 28 -11.24 -28.56 -9.60
CA GLU A 28 -11.35 -28.30 -8.14
C GLU A 28 -10.15 -27.53 -7.56
N ASP A 29 -8.98 -27.73 -8.16
CA ASP A 29 -7.70 -27.16 -7.73
C ASP A 29 -7.23 -25.95 -8.55
N VAL A 30 -7.98 -25.51 -9.57
CA VAL A 30 -7.58 -24.37 -10.42
C VAL A 30 -8.67 -23.30 -10.44
N LYS A 31 -8.34 -22.13 -9.89
CA LYS A 31 -9.21 -20.96 -9.88
C LYS A 31 -8.73 -19.89 -10.85
N VAL A 32 -9.60 -19.47 -11.76
CA VAL A 32 -9.34 -18.33 -12.64
C VAL A 32 -10.12 -17.12 -12.18
N ASN A 33 -9.46 -15.98 -12.02
CA ASN A 33 -10.06 -14.70 -11.66
C ASN A 33 -9.91 -13.71 -12.81
N VAL A 34 -10.98 -13.01 -13.15
CA VAL A 34 -10.95 -11.88 -14.09
C VAL A 34 -11.67 -10.68 -13.46
N GLU A 35 -11.04 -9.52 -13.57
CA GLU A 35 -11.57 -8.25 -13.09
C GLU A 35 -11.36 -7.16 -14.15
N LEU A 36 -12.40 -6.37 -14.38
CA LEU A 36 -12.36 -5.17 -15.20
C LEU A 36 -12.76 -3.98 -14.34
N ARG A 37 -11.90 -2.97 -14.24
CA ARG A 37 -12.14 -1.77 -13.43
C ARG A 37 -11.91 -0.48 -14.25
N PRO A 38 -12.98 0.10 -14.83
CA PRO A 38 -12.91 1.46 -15.34
C PRO A 38 -12.81 2.45 -14.18
N ARG A 39 -12.09 3.56 -14.41
CA ARG A 39 -11.90 4.62 -13.43
C ARG A 39 -11.79 5.96 -14.14
N TYR A 40 -12.54 6.94 -13.66
CA TYR A 40 -12.40 8.32 -14.07
C TYR A 40 -11.76 9.15 -12.95
N GLU A 41 -10.79 9.99 -13.30
CA GLU A 41 -10.15 10.94 -12.40
C GLU A 41 -10.00 12.30 -13.10
N TYR A 42 -10.46 13.35 -12.42
CA TYR A 42 -10.26 14.75 -12.81
C TYR A 42 -9.36 15.41 -11.77
N VAL A 43 -8.30 16.08 -12.24
CA VAL A 43 -7.35 16.79 -11.37
C VAL A 43 -7.17 18.20 -11.88
N ASP A 44 -7.41 19.16 -11.01
CA ASP A 44 -7.20 20.58 -11.25
C ASP A 44 -6.50 21.16 -10.03
N VAL A 45 -5.29 21.70 -10.23
CA VAL A 45 -4.44 22.20 -9.17
C VAL A 45 -4.32 23.71 -9.31
N ASP A 46 -4.88 24.42 -8.32
CA ASP A 46 -4.79 25.88 -8.23
C ASP A 46 -3.36 26.39 -8.37
N ASN A 47 -3.16 27.37 -9.24
CA ASN A 47 -1.86 28.01 -9.56
C ASN A 47 -0.83 27.07 -10.21
N SER A 48 -1.26 25.96 -10.80
CA SER A 48 -0.39 25.17 -11.66
C SER A 48 -0.19 25.82 -13.03
N THR A 49 0.97 25.56 -13.64
CA THR A 49 1.22 25.90 -15.06
C THR A 49 0.76 24.80 -16.01
N ASN A 50 0.33 23.65 -15.48
CA ASN A 50 -0.24 22.56 -16.26
C ASN A 50 -1.74 22.76 -16.49
N LYS A 51 -2.26 22.13 -17.53
CA LYS A 51 -3.70 22.03 -17.79
C LYS A 51 -4.34 21.01 -16.85
N GLU A 52 -5.62 21.20 -16.57
CA GLU A 52 -6.44 20.24 -15.84
C GLU A 52 -6.41 18.85 -16.49
N ALA A 53 -6.31 17.81 -15.67
CA ALA A 53 -6.25 16.43 -16.13
C ALA A 53 -7.64 15.80 -16.25
N ASN A 54 -7.84 15.03 -17.32
CA ASN A 54 -8.97 14.14 -17.50
C ASN A 54 -8.44 12.74 -17.83
N ALA A 55 -8.64 11.80 -16.92
CA ALA A 55 -8.16 10.43 -17.05
C ALA A 55 -9.33 9.45 -16.99
N LEU A 56 -9.64 8.75 -18.08
CA LEU A 56 -10.52 7.60 -18.08
C LEU A 56 -9.68 6.35 -18.32
N THR A 57 -9.29 5.69 -17.24
CA THR A 57 -8.42 4.51 -17.27
C THR A 57 -9.22 3.22 -17.05
N ILE A 58 -8.66 2.10 -17.49
CA ILE A 58 -9.21 0.76 -17.31
C ILE A 58 -8.09 -0.13 -16.79
N ARG A 59 -8.37 -0.85 -15.70
CA ARG A 59 -7.58 -2.01 -15.27
C ARG A 59 -8.23 -3.29 -15.73
N ILE A 60 -7.44 -4.19 -16.27
CA ILE A 60 -7.78 -5.60 -16.49
C ILE A 60 -6.83 -6.42 -15.62
N ARG A 61 -7.38 -7.19 -14.69
CA ARG A 61 -6.63 -8.13 -13.86
C ARG A 61 -7.09 -9.53 -14.18
N THR A 62 -6.13 -10.38 -14.50
CA THR A 62 -6.36 -11.81 -14.73
C THR A 62 -5.47 -12.59 -13.78
N GLY A 63 -5.98 -13.69 -13.21
CA GLY A 63 -5.21 -14.49 -12.27
C GLY A 63 -5.56 -15.96 -12.38
N ILE A 64 -4.55 -16.82 -12.31
CA ILE A 64 -4.72 -18.27 -12.20
C ILE A 64 -4.09 -18.70 -10.88
N ASN A 65 -4.87 -19.37 -10.04
CA ASN A 65 -4.45 -19.90 -8.76
C ASN A 65 -4.55 -21.43 -8.80
N PHE A 66 -3.41 -22.09 -8.65
CA PHE A 66 -3.31 -23.54 -8.50
C PHE A 66 -3.22 -23.86 -7.03
N LYS A 67 -4.14 -24.67 -6.53
CA LYS A 67 -4.10 -25.26 -5.20
C LYS A 67 -3.45 -26.63 -5.28
N GLY A 68 -2.65 -27.00 -4.28
CA GLY A 68 -2.02 -28.31 -4.24
C GLY A 68 -1.05 -28.55 -5.41
N LEU A 69 -0.28 -27.53 -5.80
CA LEU A 69 0.66 -27.56 -6.92
C LEU A 69 1.58 -28.79 -6.84
N PHE A 70 1.79 -29.46 -7.98
CA PHE A 70 2.58 -30.69 -8.10
C PHE A 70 2.11 -31.83 -7.16
N ASN A 71 0.81 -31.87 -6.83
CA ASN A 71 0.22 -32.79 -5.85
C ASN A 71 0.77 -32.62 -4.42
N VAL A 72 1.41 -31.48 -4.12
CA VAL A 72 1.88 -31.16 -2.77
C VAL A 72 0.76 -30.46 -2.03
N LYS A 73 0.17 -31.14 -1.03
CA LYS A 73 -0.91 -30.59 -0.22
C LYS A 73 -0.50 -29.24 0.41
N ASN A 74 -1.39 -28.25 0.33
CA ASN A 74 -1.21 -26.88 0.85
C ASN A 74 -0.09 -26.06 0.18
N LEU A 75 0.45 -26.50 -0.95
CA LEU A 75 1.30 -25.68 -1.80
C LEU A 75 0.44 -25.02 -2.87
N ASP A 76 0.26 -23.71 -2.80
CA ASP A 76 -0.49 -22.93 -3.77
C ASP A 76 0.46 -22.13 -4.67
N PHE A 77 0.08 -21.90 -5.93
CA PHE A 77 0.75 -20.99 -6.84
C PHE A 77 -0.24 -19.99 -7.43
N LEU A 78 0.09 -18.70 -7.33
CA LEU A 78 -0.64 -17.63 -8.01
C LEU A 78 0.22 -17.05 -9.14
N PHE A 79 -0.38 -16.88 -10.31
CA PHE A 79 0.15 -16.03 -11.38
C PHE A 79 -0.93 -15.02 -11.79
N GLU A 80 -0.63 -13.73 -11.70
CA GLU A 80 -1.61 -12.66 -11.84
C GLU A 80 -1.05 -11.41 -12.55
N PRO A 81 -1.14 -11.35 -13.89
CA PRO A 81 -0.81 -10.15 -14.64
C PRO A 81 -1.95 -9.13 -14.63
N TRP A 82 -1.57 -7.86 -14.57
CA TRP A 82 -2.45 -6.70 -14.62
C TRP A 82 -2.10 -5.86 -15.84
N VAL A 83 -3.11 -5.28 -16.46
CA VAL A 83 -3.03 -4.34 -17.58
C VAL A 83 -3.74 -3.07 -17.17
N VAL A 84 -3.11 -1.92 -17.39
CA VAL A 84 -3.69 -0.59 -17.24
C VAL A 84 -3.62 0.09 -18.61
N THR A 85 -4.74 0.63 -19.07
CA THR A 85 -4.87 1.39 -20.32
C THR A 85 -5.78 2.59 -20.14
N GLY A 86 -5.70 3.58 -21.02
CA GLY A 86 -6.53 4.79 -21.01
C GLY A 86 -7.42 4.92 -22.25
N ILE A 87 -8.67 5.35 -22.05
CA ILE A 87 -9.57 5.83 -23.10
C ILE A 87 -9.42 7.35 -23.28
N VAL A 88 -9.40 8.10 -22.16
CA VAL A 88 -9.12 9.55 -22.14
C VAL A 88 -7.76 9.73 -21.44
N LYS A 89 -6.82 10.35 -22.15
CA LYS A 89 -5.39 10.41 -21.79
C LYS A 89 -4.86 11.85 -21.65
N ASP A 90 -5.74 12.77 -21.27
CA ASP A 90 -5.37 14.16 -21.04
C ASP A 90 -4.81 14.32 -19.63
N TYR A 91 -3.73 13.62 -19.30
CA TYR A 91 -3.07 13.64 -17.99
C TYR A 91 -1.59 13.25 -18.11
N ALA A 92 -0.74 13.72 -17.21
CA ALA A 92 0.63 13.20 -17.10
C ALA A 92 0.64 11.88 -16.29
N PRO A 93 1.41 10.85 -16.70
CA PRO A 93 2.53 10.92 -17.64
C PRO A 93 2.17 10.72 -19.13
N GLU A 94 0.95 10.32 -19.48
CA GLU A 94 0.55 10.04 -20.88
C GLU A 94 0.68 11.25 -21.82
N LYS A 95 0.43 12.45 -21.28
CA LYS A 95 0.50 13.71 -22.02
C LYS A 95 1.14 14.80 -21.17
N SER A 96 2.32 15.25 -21.59
CA SER A 96 3.03 16.35 -20.94
C SER A 96 2.22 17.66 -20.96
N GLY A 97 2.38 18.48 -19.92
CA GLY A 97 1.68 19.76 -19.76
C GLY A 97 0.26 19.65 -19.18
N TYR A 98 -0.15 18.46 -18.73
CA TYR A 98 -1.37 18.21 -17.98
C TYR A 98 -1.05 17.82 -16.52
N GLU A 99 -2.02 17.98 -15.62
CA GLU A 99 -1.90 17.52 -14.25
C GLU A 99 -1.63 16.01 -14.14
N VAL A 100 -1.03 15.61 -13.03
CA VAL A 100 -0.57 14.23 -12.83
C VAL A 100 -1.71 13.37 -12.32
N VAL A 101 -2.00 12.30 -13.07
CA VAL A 101 -2.76 11.14 -12.61
C VAL A 101 -1.82 9.94 -12.71
N PRO A 102 -1.26 9.41 -11.61
CA PRO A 102 -0.23 8.38 -11.62
C PRO A 102 -0.82 6.98 -11.86
N ASP A 103 -1.49 6.84 -12.99
CA ASP A 103 -1.97 5.58 -13.57
C ASP A 103 -1.51 5.52 -15.04
N PRO A 104 -0.18 5.38 -15.30
CA PRO A 104 0.31 5.21 -16.67
C PRO A 104 -0.25 3.94 -17.29
N GLU A 105 -0.28 3.90 -18.62
CA GLU A 105 -0.50 2.65 -19.34
C GLU A 105 0.65 1.68 -19.10
N GLN A 106 0.34 0.50 -18.60
CA GLN A 106 1.37 -0.48 -18.25
C GLN A 106 0.80 -1.89 -18.20
N VAL A 107 1.67 -2.87 -18.45
CA VAL A 107 1.38 -4.29 -18.26
C VAL A 107 2.43 -4.84 -17.30
N ARG A 108 1.99 -5.55 -16.26
CA ARG A 108 2.89 -6.10 -15.27
C ARG A 108 2.39 -7.41 -14.72
N ILE A 109 3.30 -8.37 -14.53
CA ILE A 109 3.05 -9.47 -13.59
C ILE A 109 3.01 -8.85 -12.20
N ASN A 110 1.79 -8.61 -11.70
CA ASN A 110 1.61 -7.89 -10.45
C ASN A 110 1.76 -8.84 -9.25
N GLN A 111 1.33 -10.09 -9.35
CA GLN A 111 1.64 -11.10 -8.36
C GLN A 111 2.05 -12.41 -9.04
N ALA A 112 3.10 -13.02 -8.52
CA ALA A 112 3.56 -14.34 -8.91
C ALA A 112 4.28 -14.96 -7.71
N PHE A 113 3.64 -15.90 -7.02
CA PHE A 113 4.20 -16.46 -5.79
C PHE A 113 3.82 -17.92 -5.58
N LEU A 114 4.69 -18.63 -4.87
CA LEU A 114 4.38 -19.88 -4.19
C LEU A 114 3.97 -19.60 -2.76
N TYR A 115 2.98 -20.33 -2.24
CA TYR A 115 2.55 -20.23 -0.85
C TYR A 115 2.34 -21.62 -0.26
N TYR A 116 3.13 -21.95 0.76
CA TYR A 116 3.04 -23.21 1.48
C TYR A 116 2.49 -23.00 2.89
N LYS A 117 1.45 -23.74 3.27
CA LYS A 117 0.89 -23.73 4.63
C LYS A 117 1.12 -25.06 5.34
N SER A 118 1.69 -25.02 6.54
CA SER A 118 1.93 -26.20 7.37
C SER A 118 1.74 -25.90 8.85
N GLY A 119 0.62 -26.35 9.42
CA GLY A 119 0.34 -26.23 10.84
C GLY A 119 0.37 -24.78 11.32
N LEU A 120 1.38 -24.44 12.10
CA LEU A 120 1.59 -23.10 12.67
C LEU A 120 2.25 -22.12 11.67
N PHE A 121 2.79 -22.62 10.55
CA PHE A 121 3.61 -21.84 9.62
C PHE A 121 2.92 -21.60 8.27
N GLY A 122 3.15 -20.41 7.70
CA GLY A 122 2.93 -20.10 6.31
C GLY A 122 4.19 -19.50 5.69
N LEU A 123 4.62 -20.00 4.54
CA LEU A 123 5.79 -19.50 3.81
C LEU A 123 5.35 -19.06 2.40
N LYS A 124 5.54 -17.78 2.09
CA LYS A 124 5.16 -17.19 0.80
C LYS A 124 6.38 -16.56 0.13
N ILE A 125 6.70 -17.02 -1.09
CA ILE A 125 7.91 -16.62 -1.83
C ILE A 125 7.51 -16.13 -3.21
N GLY A 126 8.02 -14.96 -3.60
CA GLY A 126 7.82 -14.35 -4.92
C GLY A 126 7.17 -12.97 -4.82
N ARG A 127 6.73 -12.47 -5.97
CA ARG A 127 6.07 -11.16 -6.07
C ARG A 127 4.69 -11.19 -5.47
N GLN A 128 4.43 -10.31 -4.52
CA GLN A 128 3.19 -10.33 -3.75
C GLN A 128 2.80 -8.93 -3.28
N ILE A 129 1.51 -8.75 -3.04
CA ILE A 129 1.03 -7.63 -2.25
C ILE A 129 1.31 -7.91 -0.76
N ILE A 130 1.87 -6.92 -0.07
CA ILE A 130 2.08 -6.91 1.38
C ILE A 130 1.45 -5.64 1.93
N THR A 131 0.57 -5.80 2.92
CA THR A 131 -0.01 -4.70 3.66
C THR A 131 -0.05 -5.06 5.13
N PHE A 132 0.12 -4.05 5.99
CA PHE A 132 -0.10 -4.17 7.42
C PHE A 132 -1.10 -3.11 7.87
N ASP A 133 -1.99 -3.50 8.78
CA ASP A 133 -2.84 -2.60 9.54
C ASP A 133 -3.69 -1.66 8.67
N ASN A 134 -3.69 -0.35 8.93
CA ASN A 134 -4.41 0.66 8.13
C ASN A 134 -3.60 1.14 6.92
N HIS A 135 -2.52 0.41 6.56
CA HIS A 135 -1.63 0.72 5.45
C HIS A 135 -0.87 2.06 5.60
N ARG A 136 -0.77 2.62 6.82
CA ARG A 136 -0.06 3.88 7.08
C ARG A 136 1.45 3.77 6.91
N PHE A 137 2.01 2.57 7.11
CA PHE A 137 3.44 2.30 6.96
C PHE A 137 3.73 1.40 5.76
N ILE A 138 3.05 0.25 5.68
CA ILE A 138 3.23 -0.74 4.62
C ILE A 138 1.90 -0.99 3.94
N GLY A 139 1.78 -0.53 2.69
CA GLY A 139 0.56 -0.55 1.91
C GLY A 139 0.78 -0.93 0.45
N ASN A 140 -0.32 -1.15 -0.25
CA ASN A 140 -0.31 -1.59 -1.65
C ASN A 140 -0.85 -0.52 -2.61
N VAL A 141 -1.29 0.64 -2.11
CA VAL A 141 -1.84 1.73 -2.93
C VAL A 141 -3.00 1.24 -3.84
N GLY A 142 -3.81 0.30 -3.35
CA GLY A 142 -4.78 -0.45 -4.17
C GLY A 142 -5.90 0.37 -4.84
N TRP A 143 -6.01 1.65 -4.50
CA TRP A 143 -6.90 2.59 -5.15
C TRP A 143 -6.42 2.97 -6.57
N ARG A 144 -5.11 2.97 -6.81
CA ARG A 144 -4.50 3.13 -8.14
C ARG A 144 -4.75 1.93 -9.03
N GLN A 145 -4.68 2.14 -10.33
CA GLN A 145 -4.88 1.09 -11.33
C GLN A 145 -3.80 0.03 -11.24
N MET A 146 -2.55 0.42 -10.98
CA MET A 146 -1.49 -0.53 -10.65
C MET A 146 -1.18 -0.51 -9.16
N ALA A 147 -1.21 -1.66 -8.48
CA ALA A 147 -0.95 -1.73 -7.04
C ALA A 147 0.55 -1.84 -6.77
N GLN A 148 1.05 -1.26 -5.68
CA GLN A 148 2.41 -1.53 -5.21
C GLN A 148 2.56 -3.01 -4.78
N THR A 149 3.70 -3.61 -5.13
CA THR A 149 4.03 -5.02 -4.89
C THR A 149 5.46 -5.17 -4.37
N PHE A 150 5.74 -6.33 -3.78
CA PHE A 150 7.01 -6.65 -3.17
C PHE A 150 7.49 -8.03 -3.63
N ASP A 151 8.72 -8.11 -4.11
CA ASP A 151 9.42 -9.36 -4.32
C ASP A 151 10.00 -9.77 -2.97
N ALA A 152 9.42 -10.79 -2.35
CA ALA A 152 9.64 -11.05 -0.94
C ALA A 152 9.55 -12.53 -0.55
N VAL A 153 10.21 -12.83 0.57
CA VAL A 153 10.01 -14.04 1.36
C VAL A 153 9.27 -13.65 2.63
N ARG A 154 8.06 -14.17 2.83
CA ARG A 154 7.22 -13.94 4.00
C ARG A 154 7.04 -15.23 4.77
N LEU A 155 7.32 -15.17 6.07
CA LEU A 155 7.05 -16.22 7.05
C LEU A 155 5.97 -15.74 8.02
N ASP A 156 4.86 -16.43 8.05
CA ASP A 156 3.80 -16.28 9.05
C ASP A 156 3.93 -17.39 10.09
N PHE A 157 3.95 -17.04 11.37
CA PHE A 157 3.98 -17.97 12.49
C PHE A 157 2.80 -17.71 13.44
N ASN A 158 1.99 -18.75 13.66
CA ASN A 158 0.75 -18.70 14.43
C ASN A 158 0.80 -19.72 15.58
N PRO A 159 1.63 -19.52 16.61
CA PRO A 159 1.86 -20.50 17.66
C PRO A 159 0.61 -20.84 18.48
N THR A 160 -0.30 -19.87 18.62
CA THR A 160 -1.55 -20.05 19.35
C THR A 160 -2.64 -19.16 18.76
N LYS A 161 -3.89 -19.46 19.08
CA LYS A 161 -5.03 -18.66 18.65
C LYS A 161 -4.89 -17.23 19.20
N GLY A 162 -5.00 -16.25 18.30
CA GLY A 162 -4.92 -14.84 18.66
C GLY A 162 -3.51 -14.28 18.72
N PHE A 163 -2.45 -15.09 18.59
CA PHE A 163 -1.07 -14.59 18.49
C PHE A 163 -0.46 -14.96 17.14
N ASN A 164 -0.04 -13.96 16.38
CA ASN A 164 0.65 -14.11 15.09
C ASN A 164 1.92 -13.28 15.07
N ILE A 165 2.97 -13.83 14.46
CA ILE A 165 4.19 -13.13 14.10
C ILE A 165 4.38 -13.27 12.60
N THR A 166 4.62 -12.17 11.91
CA THR A 166 4.98 -12.12 10.51
C THR A 166 6.40 -11.55 10.38
N ALA A 167 7.25 -12.26 9.65
CA ALA A 167 8.57 -11.77 9.24
C ALA A 167 8.64 -11.75 7.72
N VAL A 168 9.12 -10.66 7.13
CA VAL A 168 9.23 -10.48 5.69
C VAL A 168 10.60 -9.94 5.34
N TYR A 169 11.35 -10.67 4.53
CA TYR A 169 12.47 -10.12 3.79
C TYR A 169 11.97 -9.64 2.44
N VAL A 170 12.18 -8.36 2.14
CA VAL A 170 11.80 -7.71 0.89
C VAL A 170 13.06 -7.53 0.06
N ALA A 171 13.20 -8.34 -0.99
CA ALA A 171 14.29 -8.18 -1.95
C ALA A 171 14.08 -6.91 -2.76
N ALA A 172 12.85 -6.67 -3.24
CA ALA A 172 12.56 -5.48 -4.03
C ALA A 172 11.13 -4.96 -3.85
N LYS A 173 10.97 -3.63 -3.94
CA LYS A 173 9.66 -2.95 -3.94
C LYS A 173 9.38 -2.38 -5.33
N THR A 174 8.19 -2.64 -5.86
CA THR A 174 7.70 -2.09 -7.13
C THR A 174 6.47 -1.22 -6.86
N GLY A 175 6.59 0.08 -7.06
CA GLY A 175 5.54 1.08 -6.87
C GLY A 175 4.53 1.13 -8.02
N VAL A 176 3.63 2.10 -7.93
CA VAL A 176 2.56 2.35 -8.92
C VAL A 176 3.12 2.88 -10.25
N LEU A 177 4.13 3.75 -10.16
CA LEU A 177 4.77 4.41 -11.30
C LEU A 177 5.97 3.64 -11.86
N ASP A 178 6.39 2.56 -11.19
CA ASP A 178 7.55 1.79 -11.61
C ASP A 178 7.13 0.89 -12.80
N GLU A 179 7.46 1.37 -14.00
CA GLU A 179 7.27 0.63 -15.25
C GLU A 179 8.32 -0.49 -15.36
N SER A 180 7.94 -1.63 -15.94
CA SER A 180 8.93 -2.56 -16.48
C SER A 180 9.63 -1.88 -17.66
N LYS A 181 10.92 -1.57 -17.53
CA LYS A 181 11.71 -0.79 -18.50
C LYS A 181 11.73 -1.35 -19.94
N GLU A 182 11.21 -2.54 -20.19
CA GLU A 182 11.20 -3.20 -21.50
C GLU A 182 9.95 -2.89 -22.38
N LEU A 183 9.03 -2.02 -21.93
CA LEU A 183 7.99 -1.47 -22.83
C LEU A 183 8.56 -0.32 -23.70
N GLY A 184 9.65 -0.60 -24.41
CA GLY A 184 10.00 0.17 -25.59
C GLY A 184 8.86 0.07 -26.62
N LYS A 185 8.55 1.17 -27.30
CA LYS A 185 7.55 1.25 -28.38
C LYS A 185 7.78 0.12 -29.41
N GLY A 186 7.04 -1.00 -29.29
CA GLY A 186 7.10 -2.12 -30.24
C GLY A 186 7.15 -3.55 -29.67
N ALA A 187 7.21 -3.76 -28.35
CA ALA A 187 7.22 -5.13 -27.80
C ALA A 187 5.82 -5.79 -27.88
N THR A 188 5.74 -6.97 -28.51
CA THR A 188 4.53 -7.80 -28.59
C THR A 188 4.23 -8.53 -27.27
N TRP A 189 2.94 -8.74 -26.98
CA TRP A 189 2.35 -9.35 -25.77
C TRP A 189 2.94 -10.68 -25.26
N ALA A 190 3.80 -11.35 -26.03
CA ALA A 190 4.29 -12.70 -25.74
C ALA A 190 5.60 -12.78 -24.92
N PHE A 191 6.23 -11.65 -24.56
CA PHE A 191 7.57 -11.64 -23.95
C PHE A 191 7.69 -10.97 -22.57
N VAL A 192 6.58 -10.69 -21.87
CA VAL A 192 6.60 -10.06 -20.54
C VAL A 192 6.83 -11.10 -19.43
N VAL A 193 8.01 -11.73 -19.43
CA VAL A 193 8.48 -12.59 -18.32
C VAL A 193 9.98 -12.35 -18.12
N ASN A 194 10.42 -11.10 -17.98
CA ASN A 194 11.65 -10.79 -17.25
C ASN A 194 11.83 -9.29 -17.03
N THR A 195 12.57 -8.96 -15.99
CA THR A 195 13.17 -7.64 -15.69
C THR A 195 12.20 -6.49 -15.40
N THR A 196 11.61 -6.50 -14.20
CA THR A 196 11.56 -5.24 -13.45
C THR A 196 12.99 -5.05 -12.95
N ASP A 197 13.79 -4.32 -13.71
CA ASP A 197 15.14 -3.93 -13.33
C ASP A 197 15.02 -2.89 -12.21
N ILE A 198 14.66 -3.37 -11.02
CA ILE A 198 14.77 -2.63 -9.77
C ILE A 198 16.25 -2.79 -9.46
N GLY A 199 17.07 -1.89 -10.01
CA GLY A 199 18.52 -1.98 -9.93
C GLY A 199 18.98 -2.29 -8.50
N ASP A 200 20.07 -3.03 -8.38
CA ASP A 200 20.58 -3.47 -7.07
C ASP A 200 20.67 -2.28 -6.08
N ASP A 201 21.04 -1.07 -6.55
CA ASP A 201 21.19 0.14 -5.72
C ASP A 201 19.91 1.00 -5.57
N VAL A 202 18.76 0.42 -5.19
CA VAL A 202 17.54 1.20 -4.87
C VAL A 202 17.25 1.16 -3.38
N ALA A 203 17.22 2.33 -2.73
CA ALA A 203 16.82 2.46 -1.34
C ALA A 203 15.48 1.76 -1.07
N GLY A 204 15.40 1.01 0.03
CA GLY A 204 14.28 0.15 0.41
C GLY A 204 14.39 -1.30 -0.09
N ASN A 205 15.23 -1.62 -1.07
CA ASN A 205 15.53 -3.02 -1.39
C ASN A 205 16.31 -3.68 -0.24
N ASP A 206 16.20 -5.00 -0.11
CA ASP A 206 16.80 -5.74 1.01
C ASP A 206 16.38 -5.25 2.40
N SER A 207 15.09 -4.96 2.56
CA SER A 207 14.50 -4.53 3.83
C SER A 207 13.93 -5.70 4.63
N LEU A 208 13.82 -5.53 5.96
CA LEU A 208 13.25 -6.51 6.87
C LEU A 208 12.02 -5.93 7.59
N LEU A 209 10.89 -6.61 7.50
CA LEU A 209 9.65 -6.26 8.21
C LEU A 209 9.32 -7.32 9.25
N LEU A 210 9.14 -6.89 10.50
CA LEU A 210 8.68 -7.72 11.60
C LEU A 210 7.37 -7.13 12.14
N HIS A 211 6.34 -7.97 12.26
CA HIS A 211 5.02 -7.57 12.74
C HIS A 211 4.45 -8.63 13.65
N ALA A 212 4.16 -8.29 14.90
CA ALA A 212 3.58 -9.19 15.88
C ALA A 212 2.21 -8.67 16.32
N ASN A 213 1.23 -9.56 16.37
CA ASN A 213 -0.15 -9.25 16.68
C ASN A 213 -0.70 -10.17 17.77
N TYR A 214 -1.26 -9.60 18.84
CA TYR A 214 -1.91 -10.33 19.93
C TYR A 214 -3.33 -9.84 20.18
N LYS A 215 -4.30 -10.69 19.86
CA LYS A 215 -5.74 -10.48 20.09
C LYS A 215 -6.14 -11.02 21.46
N TYR A 216 -6.47 -10.12 22.36
CA TYR A 216 -7.06 -10.44 23.64
C TYR A 216 -8.59 -10.44 23.53
N GLU A 217 -9.13 -11.58 23.12
CA GLU A 217 -10.57 -11.80 22.88
C GLU A 217 -11.49 -11.38 24.03
N PRO A 218 -11.18 -11.62 25.33
CA PRO A 218 -12.07 -11.24 26.44
C PRO A 218 -12.40 -9.75 26.48
N LEU A 219 -11.47 -8.90 26.04
CA LEU A 219 -11.69 -7.46 25.94
C LEU A 219 -11.88 -6.99 24.50
N ARG A 220 -11.84 -7.86 23.48
CA ARG A 220 -11.85 -7.46 22.05
C ARG A 220 -10.81 -6.38 21.74
N VAL A 221 -9.64 -6.50 22.38
CA VAL A 221 -8.50 -5.61 22.20
C VAL A 221 -7.42 -6.35 21.45
N ASN A 222 -6.73 -5.64 20.59
CA ASN A 222 -5.67 -6.16 19.78
C ASN A 222 -4.42 -5.28 19.97
N PHE A 223 -3.35 -5.93 20.41
CA PHE A 223 -2.03 -5.33 20.61
C PHE A 223 -1.15 -5.67 19.41
N THR A 224 -0.38 -4.70 18.94
CA THR A 224 0.55 -4.90 17.83
C THR A 224 1.87 -4.25 18.17
N ALA A 225 2.96 -4.94 17.86
CA ALA A 225 4.31 -4.43 17.92
C ALA A 225 4.98 -4.70 16.57
N TYR A 226 5.75 -3.76 16.06
CA TYR A 226 6.43 -3.93 14.78
C TYR A 226 7.79 -3.25 14.74
N ALA A 227 8.64 -3.78 13.88
CA ALA A 227 9.92 -3.20 13.49
C ALA A 227 10.05 -3.31 11.97
N TYR A 228 10.18 -2.17 11.30
CA TYR A 228 10.37 -2.09 9.85
C TYR A 228 11.74 -1.47 9.57
N LEU A 229 12.70 -2.30 9.17
CA LEU A 229 14.07 -1.89 8.87
C LEU A 229 14.14 -1.66 7.37
N LEU A 230 13.89 -0.43 6.94
CA LEU A 230 13.86 -0.05 5.53
C LEU A 230 15.26 0.38 5.11
N ASN A 231 15.93 -0.45 4.32
CA ASN A 231 17.33 -0.29 3.95
C ASN A 231 17.59 1.06 3.26
N GLY A 232 18.59 1.80 3.71
CA GLY A 232 18.93 3.14 3.23
C GLY A 232 17.92 4.23 3.61
N MET A 233 16.74 3.87 4.12
CA MET A 233 15.68 4.83 4.46
C MET A 233 15.68 5.15 5.96
N HIS A 234 15.19 4.22 6.79
CA HIS A 234 15.09 4.35 8.24
C HIS A 234 14.68 3.03 8.90
N ASP A 235 14.93 2.92 10.20
CA ASP A 235 14.34 1.89 11.05
C ASP A 235 13.14 2.46 11.80
N THR A 236 11.95 1.88 11.63
CA THR A 236 10.73 2.24 12.37
C THR A 236 10.41 1.19 13.41
N TYR A 237 10.18 1.60 14.65
CA TYR A 237 9.66 0.73 15.72
C TYR A 237 8.35 1.30 16.23
N GLY A 238 7.33 0.47 16.38
CA GLY A 238 6.04 0.96 16.83
C GLY A 238 5.22 -0.04 17.65
N LEU A 239 4.31 0.55 18.42
CA LEU A 239 3.32 -0.11 19.25
C LEU A 239 1.95 0.44 18.93
N LYS A 240 0.98 -0.45 18.83
CA LYS A 240 -0.42 -0.08 18.60
C LYS A 240 -1.33 -0.91 19.48
N VAL A 241 -2.39 -0.26 19.98
CA VAL A 241 -3.54 -0.93 20.57
C VAL A 241 -4.81 -0.44 19.88
N ASN A 242 -5.67 -1.37 19.47
CA ASN A 242 -6.97 -1.05 18.91
C ASN A 242 -8.03 -2.07 19.35
N GLY A 243 -9.30 -1.73 19.20
CA GLY A 243 -10.39 -2.64 19.56
C GLY A 243 -11.77 -2.03 19.40
N THR A 244 -12.79 -2.88 19.47
CA THR A 244 -14.20 -2.45 19.41
C THR A 244 -14.94 -2.92 20.65
N GLN A 245 -15.29 -1.96 21.50
CA GLN A 245 -16.09 -2.20 22.71
C GLN A 245 -17.57 -2.06 22.40
N LYS A 246 -18.36 -3.10 22.67
CA LYS A 246 -19.83 -2.96 22.72
C LYS A 246 -20.17 -2.40 24.09
N ILE A 247 -20.59 -1.15 24.15
CA ILE A 247 -20.94 -0.48 25.42
C ILE A 247 -22.38 -0.87 25.81
N ILE A 248 -23.29 -0.84 24.82
CA ILE A 248 -24.66 -1.37 24.91
C ILE A 248 -25.00 -2.09 23.60
N GLU A 249 -26.14 -2.77 23.53
CA GLU A 249 -26.53 -3.61 22.39
C GLU A 249 -26.43 -2.89 21.03
N ASN A 250 -26.92 -1.65 20.97
CA ASN A 250 -26.98 -0.85 19.76
C ASN A 250 -25.86 0.18 19.64
N PHE A 251 -24.87 0.19 20.54
CA PHE A 251 -23.78 1.17 20.50
C PHE A 251 -22.41 0.53 20.76
N SER A 252 -21.48 0.79 19.86
CA SER A 252 -20.08 0.36 19.96
C SER A 252 -19.13 1.54 19.85
N LEU A 253 -18.04 1.49 20.60
CA LEU A 253 -16.91 2.40 20.45
C LEU A 253 -15.71 1.61 19.92
N GLU A 254 -15.27 1.96 18.71
CA GLU A 254 -13.98 1.52 18.19
C GLU A 254 -12.92 2.57 18.50
N PHE A 255 -11.72 2.12 18.86
CA PHE A 255 -10.58 3.00 19.16
C PHE A 255 -9.29 2.48 18.51
N TRP A 256 -8.38 3.40 18.23
CA TRP A 256 -7.02 3.12 17.77
C TRP A 256 -6.06 4.06 18.48
N ALA A 257 -5.00 3.54 19.07
CA ALA A 257 -3.90 4.33 19.60
C ALA A 257 -2.58 3.71 19.13
N GLU A 258 -1.70 4.53 18.59
CA GLU A 258 -0.44 4.09 17.98
C GLU A 258 0.67 5.10 18.25
N TYR A 259 1.85 4.56 18.54
CA TYR A 259 3.11 5.29 18.65
C TYR A 259 4.16 4.59 17.82
N ALA A 260 4.93 5.35 17.05
CA ALA A 260 6.11 4.85 16.38
C ALA A 260 7.27 5.85 16.48
N TYR A 261 8.49 5.33 16.38
CA TYR A 261 9.71 6.12 16.35
C TYR A 261 10.61 5.65 15.21
N GLN A 262 11.13 6.61 14.46
CA GLN A 262 12.06 6.42 13.36
C GLN A 262 13.45 6.86 13.78
N LYS A 263 14.43 6.04 13.40
CA LYS A 263 15.85 6.33 13.56
C LYS A 263 16.62 5.97 12.30
N ASP A 264 17.92 6.27 12.31
CA ASP A 264 18.84 5.90 11.24
C ASP A 264 18.72 4.43 10.83
N PRO A 265 18.77 4.14 9.52
CA PRO A 265 18.66 2.79 9.01
C PRO A 265 19.85 1.94 9.48
N THR A 266 19.56 0.73 9.98
CA THR A 266 20.62 -0.24 10.32
C THR A 266 21.11 -1.03 9.09
N LEU A 267 20.30 -1.08 8.03
CA LEU A 267 20.63 -1.69 6.75
C LEU A 267 20.96 -0.58 5.75
N THR A 268 22.14 -0.62 5.14
CA THR A 268 22.64 0.47 4.26
C THR A 268 23.33 -0.03 2.99
N SER A 269 23.03 -1.25 2.53
CA SER A 269 23.74 -1.85 1.39
C SER A 269 23.60 -1.06 0.08
N HIS A 270 22.56 -0.22 -0.02
CA HIS A 270 22.17 0.48 -1.26
C HIS A 270 22.21 2.00 -1.14
N GLU A 271 22.62 2.54 0.01
CA GLU A 271 22.83 3.99 0.20
C GLU A 271 23.87 4.25 1.31
N ASN A 272 24.95 4.96 0.98
CA ASN A 272 26.06 5.28 1.90
C ASN A 272 25.96 6.70 2.48
N SER A 273 24.79 7.35 2.43
CA SER A 273 24.63 8.68 3.03
C SER A 273 24.55 8.56 4.56
N ASN A 274 25.31 9.39 5.28
CA ASN A 274 25.10 9.56 6.71
C ASN A 274 23.70 10.16 6.94
N LYS A 275 22.74 9.31 7.30
CA LYS A 275 21.43 9.76 7.78
C LYS A 275 21.57 10.23 9.23
N ASN A 276 20.72 11.18 9.60
CA ASN A 276 20.47 11.55 10.99
C ASN A 276 18.96 11.74 11.13
N ILE A 277 18.30 10.75 11.72
CA ILE A 277 16.84 10.64 11.82
C ILE A 277 16.50 10.34 13.28
N GLY A 278 15.55 11.08 13.82
CA GLY A 278 15.06 10.90 15.18
C GLY A 278 13.63 11.42 15.33
N ALA A 279 12.68 10.83 14.60
CA ALA A 279 11.33 11.38 14.50
C ALA A 279 10.25 10.46 15.11
N SER A 280 9.27 11.06 15.77
CA SER A 280 8.14 10.40 16.42
C SER A 280 6.85 10.49 15.61
N TYR A 281 5.98 9.51 15.83
CA TYR A 281 4.63 9.44 15.27
C TYR A 281 3.63 9.08 16.36
N TYR A 282 2.49 9.77 16.37
CA TYR A 282 1.36 9.41 17.22
C TYR A 282 0.06 9.44 16.41
N TYR A 283 -0.79 8.45 16.62
CA TYR A 283 -2.14 8.44 16.06
C TYR A 283 -3.15 7.95 17.07
N LEU A 284 -4.24 8.71 17.20
CA LEU A 284 -5.38 8.39 18.05
C LEU A 284 -6.66 8.56 17.26
N SER A 285 -7.51 7.55 17.24
CA SER A 285 -8.87 7.68 16.69
C SER A 285 -9.93 7.04 17.57
N LEU A 286 -11.12 7.62 17.51
CA LEU A 286 -12.33 7.15 18.16
C LEU A 286 -13.47 7.12 17.15
N LYS A 287 -14.15 5.98 17.08
CA LYS A 287 -15.25 5.73 16.14
C LYS A 287 -16.46 5.18 16.89
N PRO A 288 -17.27 6.06 17.52
CA PRO A 288 -18.58 5.67 18.00
C PRO A 288 -19.48 5.27 16.83
N ALA A 289 -20.23 4.19 17.02
CA ALA A 289 -21.22 3.74 16.06
C ALA A 289 -22.50 3.27 16.76
N TYR A 290 -23.63 3.67 16.18
CA TYR A 290 -24.97 3.31 16.64
C TYR A 290 -25.70 2.50 15.57
N ASN A 291 -26.27 1.37 15.95
CA ASN A 291 -27.11 0.54 15.10
C ASN A 291 -28.58 0.95 15.29
N THR A 292 -29.19 1.49 14.22
CA THR A 292 -30.57 1.98 14.25
C THR A 292 -31.61 0.89 13.96
N GLY A 293 -31.17 -0.34 13.66
CA GLY A 293 -32.03 -1.42 13.13
C GLY A 293 -32.28 -1.33 11.62
N TYR A 294 -32.11 -0.15 11.01
CA TYR A 294 -32.18 0.07 9.55
C TYR A 294 -30.80 0.30 8.93
N GLY A 295 -29.77 0.51 9.75
CA GLY A 295 -28.41 0.75 9.31
C GLY A 295 -27.49 1.13 10.47
N LYS A 296 -26.20 1.19 10.19
CA LYS A 296 -25.17 1.63 11.14
C LYS A 296 -24.80 3.07 10.83
N VAL A 297 -25.02 3.98 11.78
CA VAL A 297 -24.52 5.36 11.72
C VAL A 297 -23.24 5.42 12.55
N PHE A 298 -22.20 6.05 12.03
CA PHE A 298 -20.94 6.22 12.74
C PHE A 298 -20.34 7.60 12.46
N LEU A 299 -19.52 8.05 13.39
CA LEU A 299 -18.63 9.19 13.25
C LEU A 299 -17.23 8.71 13.62
N GLU A 300 -16.20 9.15 12.90
CA GLU A 300 -14.81 8.87 13.24
C GLU A 300 -14.08 10.20 13.44
N LEU A 301 -13.39 10.32 14.58
CA LEU A 301 -12.54 11.46 14.92
C LEU A 301 -11.13 10.92 15.10
N GLY A 302 -10.17 11.47 14.37
CA GLY A 302 -8.77 11.07 14.41
C GLY A 302 -7.84 12.27 14.58
N TYR A 303 -6.74 12.07 15.31
CA TYR A 303 -5.61 12.99 15.39
C TYR A 303 -4.34 12.22 15.01
N GLU A 304 -3.60 12.75 14.03
CA GLU A 304 -2.33 12.21 13.57
C GLU A 304 -1.24 13.27 13.70
N PHE A 305 -0.08 12.87 14.21
CA PHE A 305 1.10 13.69 14.33
C PHE A 305 2.31 12.97 13.73
N LEU A 306 3.00 13.65 12.82
CA LEU A 306 4.30 13.26 12.27
C LEU A 306 5.30 14.35 12.67
N GLU A 307 6.35 13.97 13.39
CA GLU A 307 7.39 14.91 13.81
C GLU A 307 8.15 15.48 12.61
N GLY A 308 8.45 16.78 12.65
CA GLY A 308 9.29 17.44 11.65
C GLY A 308 10.78 17.15 11.86
N ALA A 309 11.61 17.57 10.92
CA ALA A 309 13.06 17.50 11.10
C ALA A 309 13.52 18.60 12.06
N ASP A 310 14.37 18.25 13.02
CA ASP A 310 15.18 19.23 13.74
C ASP A 310 16.34 19.77 12.87
N ASP A 311 16.99 20.86 13.30
CA ASP A 311 18.01 21.60 12.53
C ASP A 311 19.18 20.74 12.00
N ASN A 312 19.47 19.61 12.65
CA ASN A 312 20.56 18.70 12.27
C ASN A 312 20.08 17.39 11.65
N GLU A 313 18.77 17.18 11.54
CA GLU A 313 18.19 15.95 11.00
C GLU A 313 18.05 16.03 9.48
N THR A 314 18.17 14.87 8.83
CA THR A 314 18.08 14.77 7.37
C THR A 314 16.64 14.97 6.89
N HIS A 315 15.67 14.47 7.66
CA HIS A 315 14.23 14.64 7.43
C HIS A 315 13.44 14.28 8.69
N GLY A 316 12.18 14.72 8.74
CA GLY A 316 11.22 14.33 9.79
C GLY A 316 10.64 12.93 9.57
N PHE A 317 9.54 12.62 10.23
CA PHE A 317 8.88 11.33 10.09
C PHE A 317 8.37 11.11 8.65
N THR A 318 8.67 9.96 8.04
CA THR A 318 8.28 9.66 6.65
C THR A 318 7.72 8.25 6.48
N THR A 319 6.85 8.07 5.48
CA THR A 319 6.15 6.79 5.26
C THR A 319 6.22 6.31 3.80
N PRO A 320 7.42 5.98 3.30
CA PRO A 320 7.69 5.79 1.87
C PRO A 320 6.90 4.62 1.24
N TRP A 321 6.44 3.65 2.03
CA TRP A 321 5.72 2.47 1.55
C TRP A 321 4.22 2.49 1.87
N ALA A 322 3.69 3.62 2.33
CA ALA A 322 2.30 3.77 2.73
C ALA A 322 1.31 3.84 1.57
N THR A 323 0.04 3.56 1.87
CA THR A 323 -1.07 3.98 1.00
C THR A 323 -1.49 5.40 1.34
N LEU A 324 -0.69 6.38 0.91
CA LEU A 324 -0.85 7.79 1.30
C LEU A 324 -2.24 8.37 1.01
N HIS A 325 -2.88 8.00 -0.10
CA HIS A 325 -4.20 8.52 -0.47
C HIS A 325 -5.28 8.25 0.61
N ALA A 326 -5.12 7.18 1.40
CA ALA A 326 -6.05 6.89 2.49
C ALA A 326 -5.88 7.80 3.72
N HIS A 327 -4.72 8.47 3.85
CA HIS A 327 -4.31 9.21 5.05
C HIS A 327 -4.15 10.72 4.79
N ASN A 328 -3.51 11.07 3.67
CA ASN A 328 -3.24 12.46 3.29
C ASN A 328 -4.39 13.06 2.44
N GLY A 329 -5.51 12.36 2.32
CA GLY A 329 -6.73 12.83 1.70
C GLY A 329 -6.85 12.56 0.19
N TRP A 330 -7.92 13.13 -0.37
CA TRP A 330 -8.42 12.82 -1.72
C TRP A 330 -7.61 13.46 -2.86
N ALA A 331 -6.71 14.38 -2.53
CA ALA A 331 -5.89 15.09 -3.51
C ALA A 331 -4.46 14.53 -3.52
N ASP A 332 -4.03 14.00 -4.67
CA ASP A 332 -2.71 13.38 -4.78
C ASP A 332 -1.54 14.35 -4.89
N VAL A 333 -1.81 15.63 -4.68
CA VAL A 333 -0.77 16.63 -4.41
C VAL A 333 0.11 16.20 -3.24
N PHE A 334 -0.45 15.45 -2.26
CA PHE A 334 0.29 14.92 -1.12
C PHE A 334 1.07 13.62 -1.43
N VAL A 335 0.86 13.00 -2.59
CA VAL A 335 1.55 11.76 -3.01
C VAL A 335 2.88 12.06 -3.70
N LYS A 336 3.08 13.28 -4.22
CA LYS A 336 4.37 13.73 -4.81
C LYS A 336 5.53 13.78 -3.81
N TYR A 337 5.28 13.49 -2.53
CA TYR A 337 6.22 13.65 -1.43
C TYR A 337 6.85 12.35 -0.92
N THR A 338 6.58 11.20 -1.54
CA THR A 338 7.30 9.95 -1.23
C THR A 338 8.43 9.69 -2.20
N GLY A 339 9.67 9.88 -1.74
CA GLY A 339 10.82 9.14 -2.25
C GLY A 339 12.06 9.95 -2.63
N THR A 340 11.96 11.28 -2.86
CA THR A 340 13.13 12.04 -3.35
C THR A 340 13.23 13.50 -2.86
N SER A 341 12.39 13.97 -1.93
CA SER A 341 12.49 15.34 -1.42
C SER A 341 12.33 15.41 0.09
N ASN A 342 13.07 16.35 0.70
CA ASN A 342 13.07 16.69 2.13
C ASN A 342 11.75 17.36 2.56
N THR A 343 10.60 16.90 2.07
CA THR A 343 9.32 17.56 2.30
C THR A 343 8.25 16.51 2.48
N TYR A 344 8.04 16.09 3.73
CA TYR A 344 6.87 15.46 4.36
C TYR A 344 5.98 14.49 3.55
N GLY A 345 5.92 13.23 4.00
CA GLY A 345 4.94 12.21 3.58
C GLY A 345 4.52 11.25 4.70
#